data_AF-A0A519URJ8-F1
#
_entry.id   AF-A0A519URJ8-F1
#
_cell.length_a   1.000
_cell.length_b   1.000
_cell.length_c   1.000
_cell.angle_alpha   90.00
_cell.angle_beta   90.00
_cell.angle_gamma   90.00
#
_symmetry.space_group_name_H-M   'P 1'
#
loop_
_entity.id
_entity.type
_entity.pdbx_description
1 polymer ?
#
loop_
_entity_poly.entity_id
_entity_poly.type
_entity_poly.pdbx_seq_one_letter_code
_entity_poly.pdbx_strand_id
1 'polypeptide(L)'
;MNKLSDYLQIQFESKGKTVKGFCMRIHDDFHLTYAVILEDCHSFCVWLDEKTSKWSYSKYTRIDKHILDQLIGKLNTLKPV
;
A
#
# COMPACT_ATOMS: atom_id res chain seq x y z
N MET A 1 23.10 -4.72 -0.01
CA MET A 1 21.73 -4.18 -0.09
C MET A 1 20.79 -5.30 -0.52
N ASN A 2 20.03 -5.86 0.42
CA ASN A 2 19.03 -6.89 0.10
C ASN A 2 17.80 -6.21 -0.52
N LYS A 3 17.67 -6.25 -1.84
CA LYS A 3 16.50 -5.72 -2.59
C LYS A 3 15.15 -6.29 -2.13
N LEU A 4 15.16 -7.36 -1.33
CA LEU A 4 13.98 -7.99 -0.73
C LEU A 4 13.35 -7.20 0.42
N SER A 5 14.06 -6.26 1.06
CA SER A 5 13.51 -5.48 2.19
C SER A 5 12.42 -4.48 1.79
N ASP A 6 12.32 -4.18 0.48
CA ASP A 6 11.36 -3.20 -0.04
C ASP A 6 10.00 -3.83 -0.37
N TYR A 7 9.93 -5.16 -0.35
CA TYR A 7 8.71 -5.91 -0.62
C TYR A 7 8.01 -6.26 0.69
N LEU A 8 6.78 -5.81 0.81
CA LEU A 8 5.88 -6.16 1.89
C LEU A 8 4.78 -7.06 1.35
N GLN A 9 4.75 -8.31 1.80
CA GLN A 9 3.64 -9.20 1.48
C GLN A 9 2.36 -8.74 2.20
N ILE A 10 1.25 -8.73 1.47
CA ILE A 10 -0.07 -8.34 1.96
C ILE A 10 -0.98 -9.56 1.91
N GLN A 11 -1.56 -9.90 3.05
CA GLN A 11 -2.65 -10.85 3.13
C GLN A 11 -3.59 -10.44 4.28
N PHE A 12 -4.89 -10.37 3.99
CA PHE A 12 -5.94 -10.11 4.98
C PHE A 12 -7.33 -10.50 4.45
N GLU A 13 -8.30 -10.65 5.36
CA GLU A 13 -9.70 -10.90 5.01
C GLU A 13 -10.47 -9.60 4.85
N SER A 14 -11.27 -9.50 3.79
CA SER A 14 -12.16 -8.36 3.54
C SER A 14 -13.49 -8.85 2.96
N LYS A 15 -14.59 -8.57 3.67
CA LYS A 15 -15.96 -8.95 3.25
C LYS A 15 -16.11 -10.43 2.85
N GLY A 16 -15.44 -11.34 3.56
CA GLY A 16 -15.48 -12.79 3.30
C GLY A 16 -14.63 -13.26 2.12
N LYS A 17 -13.74 -12.41 1.60
CA LYS A 17 -12.73 -12.76 0.60
C LYS A 17 -11.33 -12.51 1.15
N THR A 18 -10.42 -13.44 0.91
CA THR A 18 -9.00 -13.22 1.15
C THR A 18 -8.44 -12.29 0.10
N VAL A 19 -7.90 -11.14 0.53
CA VAL A 19 -7.11 -10.24 -0.29
C VAL A 19 -5.65 -10.62 -0.12
N LYS A 20 -4.95 -10.84 -1.24
CA LYS A 20 -3.52 -11.15 -1.26
C LYS A 20 -2.80 -10.24 -2.24
N GLY A 21 -1.51 -10.05 -2.01
CA GLY A 21 -0.68 -9.24 -2.87
C GLY A 21 0.63 -8.85 -2.21
N PHE A 22 1.22 -7.77 -2.72
CA PHE A 22 2.40 -7.16 -2.11
C PHE A 22 2.45 -5.66 -2.39
N CYS A 23 3.17 -4.96 -1.52
CA CYS A 23 3.60 -3.59 -1.74
C CYS A 23 5.10 -3.59 -2.00
N MET A 24 5.55 -2.69 -2.87
CA MET A 24 6.97 -2.41 -3.07
C MET A 24 7.22 -0.94 -2.76
N ARG A 25 8.13 -0.64 -1.83
CA ARG A 25 8.53 0.73 -1.54
C ARG A 25 9.25 1.33 -2.75
N ILE A 26 8.77 2.49 -3.21
CA ILE A 26 9.46 3.31 -4.20
C ILE A 26 10.35 4.27 -3.40
N HIS A 27 11.65 4.20 -3.68
CA HIS A 27 12.61 5.13 -3.09
C HIS A 27 12.75 6.33 -4.02
N ASP A 28 12.06 7.40 -3.66
CA ASP A 28 12.21 8.73 -4.24
C ASP A 28 12.43 9.77 -3.13
N ASP A 29 12.80 10.98 -3.51
CA ASP A 29 13.11 12.09 -2.58
C ASP A 29 11.87 12.94 -2.23
N PHE A 30 10.67 12.53 -2.64
CA PHE A 30 9.47 13.37 -2.54
C PHE A 30 8.48 12.87 -1.51
N HIS A 31 8.09 11.60 -1.58
CA HIS A 31 7.05 11.05 -0.71
C HIS A 31 7.35 9.59 -0.37
N LEU A 32 7.00 9.18 0.85
CA LEU A 32 6.93 7.75 1.17
C LEU A 32 5.85 7.09 0.31
N THR A 33 6.29 6.42 -0.75
CA THR A 33 5.42 5.85 -1.79
C THR A 33 5.58 4.33 -1.86
N TYR A 34 4.46 3.63 -2.05
CA TYR A 34 4.42 2.21 -2.32
C TYR A 34 3.65 1.94 -3.61
N ALA A 35 4.24 1.14 -4.49
CA ALA A 35 3.49 0.45 -5.54
C ALA A 35 2.75 -0.74 -4.90
N VAL A 36 1.47 -0.90 -5.21
CA VAL A 36 0.60 -1.93 -4.64
C VAL A 36 0.09 -2.83 -5.75
N ILE A 37 0.25 -4.14 -5.55
CA ILE A 37 -0.24 -5.18 -6.43
C ILE A 37 -1.09 -6.12 -5.57
N LEU A 38 -2.39 -6.15 -5.83
CA LEU A 38 -3.31 -7.10 -5.22
C LEU A 38 -3.81 -8.07 -6.29
N GLU A 39 -4.06 -9.32 -5.90
CA GLU A 39 -4.71 -10.31 -6.76
C GLU A 39 -6.04 -9.76 -7.29
N ASP A 40 -6.31 -10.00 -8.57
CA ASP A 40 -7.52 -9.58 -9.30
C ASP A 40 -7.81 -8.06 -9.29
N CYS A 41 -6.82 -7.23 -8.96
CA CYS A 41 -6.92 -5.78 -8.97
C CYS A 41 -5.90 -5.15 -9.94
N HIS A 42 -6.23 -3.96 -10.46
CA HIS A 42 -5.23 -3.15 -11.13
C HIS A 42 -4.18 -2.67 -10.13
N SER A 43 -2.91 -2.68 -10.54
CA SER A 43 -1.83 -2.08 -9.76
C SER A 43 -2.04 -0.57 -9.61
N PHE A 44 -1.72 -0.05 -8.43
CA PHE A 44 -1.88 1.36 -8.10
C PHE A 44 -0.80 1.80 -7.11
N CYS A 45 -0.69 3.11 -6.88
CA CYS A 45 0.22 3.64 -5.86
C CYS A 45 -0.55 4.16 -4.65
N VAL A 46 0.07 4.04 -3.50
CA VAL A 46 -0.30 4.73 -2.25
C VAL A 46 0.91 5.52 -1.77
N TRP A 47 0.69 6.74 -1.28
CA TRP A 47 1.77 7.59 -0.76
C TRP A 47 1.32 8.36 0.46
N LEU A 48 2.25 8.65 1.36
CA LEU A 48 2.03 9.56 2.47
C LEU A 48 2.27 10.98 1.97
N ASP A 49 1.22 11.80 1.92
CA ASP A 49 1.35 13.23 1.69
C ASP A 49 1.96 13.88 2.94
N GLU A 50 3.18 14.38 2.83
CA GLU A 50 3.91 14.98 3.93
C GLU A 50 3.25 16.25 4.47
N LYS A 51 2.59 17.03 3.61
CA LYS A 51 1.96 18.31 4.00
C LYS A 51 0.75 18.08 4.90
N THR A 52 -0.01 17.03 4.61
CA THR A 52 -1.24 16.71 5.36
C THR A 52 -1.04 15.58 6.36
N SER A 53 0.10 14.88 6.30
CA SER A 53 0.37 13.63 7.02
C SER A 53 -0.72 12.57 6.80
N LYS A 54 -1.36 12.57 5.62
CA LYS A 54 -2.42 11.63 5.25
C LYS A 54 -1.98 10.75 4.09
N TRP A 55 -2.44 9.49 4.13
CA TRP A 55 -2.26 8.59 3.00
C TRP A 55 -3.19 8.97 1.86
N SER A 56 -2.63 9.01 0.67
CA SER A 56 -3.30 9.23 -0.60
C SER A 56 -3.06 8.04 -1.52
N TYR A 57 -3.89 7.90 -2.55
CA TYR A 57 -3.83 6.77 -3.49
C TYR A 57 -4.24 7.21 -4.90
N SER A 58 -3.85 6.41 -5.90
CA SER A 58 -4.13 6.73 -7.31
C SER A 58 -5.63 6.97 -7.57
N LYS A 59 -5.95 8.00 -8.37
CA LYS A 59 -7.31 8.55 -8.56
C LYS A 59 -8.35 7.57 -9.15
N TYR A 60 -7.90 6.49 -9.79
CA TYR A 60 -8.75 5.54 -10.53
C TYR A 60 -8.65 4.12 -10.00
N THR A 61 -8.17 3.95 -8.78
CA THR A 61 -8.12 2.66 -8.13
C THR A 61 -9.56 2.18 -7.87
N ARG A 62 -10.05 1.23 -8.68
CA ARG A 62 -11.36 0.58 -8.50
C ARG A 62 -11.31 -0.43 -7.36
N ILE A 63 -10.91 0.01 -6.17
CA ILE A 63 -10.77 -0.84 -4.99
C ILE A 63 -11.75 -0.39 -3.92
N ASP A 64 -12.31 -1.37 -3.23
CA ASP A 64 -13.20 -1.13 -2.10
C ASP A 64 -12.48 -0.33 -1.00
N LYS A 65 -13.15 0.71 -0.48
CA LYS A 65 -12.58 1.58 0.55
C LYS A 65 -12.09 0.82 1.78
N HIS A 66 -12.78 -0.25 2.17
CA HIS A 66 -12.37 -1.05 3.33
C HIS A 66 -11.03 -1.79 3.09
N ILE A 67 -10.79 -2.24 1.85
CA ILE A 67 -9.50 -2.85 1.45
C ILE A 67 -8.38 -1.79 1.54
N LEU A 68 -8.64 -0.58 1.05
CA LEU A 68 -7.69 0.53 1.15
C LEU A 68 -7.37 0.91 2.60
N ASP A 69 -8.40 1.01 3.45
CA ASP A 69 -8.23 1.36 4.87
C ASP A 69 -7.39 0.29 5.61
N GLN A 70 -7.66 -1.00 5.37
CA GLN A 70 -6.89 -2.10 5.95
C GLN A 70 -5.43 -2.11 5.45
N LEU A 71 -5.23 -1.90 4.15
CA LEU A 71 -3.90 -1.80 3.53
C LEU A 71 -3.07 -0.67 4.16
N ILE A 72 -3.65 0.53 4.24
CA ILE A 72 -2.99 1.71 4.85
C ILE A 72 -2.70 1.47 6.32
N GLY A 73 -3.60 0.79 7.05
CA GLY A 73 -3.37 0.37 8.43
C GLY A 73 -2.09 -0.47 8.57
N LYS A 74 -1.90 -1.47 7.70
CA LYS A 74 -0.68 -2.28 7.67
C LYS A 74 0.57 -1.45 7.34
N LEU A 75 0.49 -0.55 6.37
CA LEU A 75 1.62 0.31 6.01
C LEU A 75 2.05 1.24 7.16
N ASN A 76 1.10 1.75 7.95
CA ASN A 76 1.41 2.55 9.14
C ASN A 76 2.15 1.75 10.21
N THR A 77 1.84 0.46 10.40
CA THR A 77 2.56 -0.39 11.37
C THR A 77 4.00 -0.70 10.96
N LEU A 78 4.36 -0.45 9.71
CA LEU A 78 5.65 -0.80 9.13
C LEU A 78 6.53 0.43 8.88
N LYS A 79 6.08 1.63 9.29
CA LYS A 79 6.97 2.79 9.31
C LYS A 79 8.18 2.43 10.19
N PRO A 80 9.41 2.47 9.65
CA PRO A 80 10.58 2.52 10.51
C PRO A 80 10.44 3.77 11.38
N VAL A 81 10.61 3.62 12.70
CA VAL A 81 10.80 4.74 13.61
C VAL A 81 12.03 5.54 13.19
#